data_AF-A0A8T7GD44-F1
#
_entry.id   AF-A0A8T7GD44-F1
#
_cell.length_a   1.000
_cell.length_b   1.000
_cell.length_c   1.000
_cell.angle_alpha   90.00
_cell.angle_beta   90.00
_cell.angle_gamma   90.00
#
_symmetry.space_group_name_H-M   'P 1'
#
loop_
_entity.id
_entity.type
_entity.pdbx_description
1 polymer ?
#
loop_
_entity_poly.entity_id
_entity_poly.type
_entity_poly.pdbx_seq_one_letter_code
_entity_poly.pdbx_strand_id
1 'polypeptide(L)'
;MESMAWQVPVRTQKIRTWFQRNRSTLLLASITDIIVLFMLHIFISIVPASPAIADLVQVFALVMVSFIFITIIWRGVMPAIICILGIVLMHNSIILPFFPPPDPVFPEFFYGQRLTSDASASVSVSVAVQMHFFLGLIMVVFSIITAYRPSIFFTKNRPVSSEDEWSSYPTWYDNVKLAGGFTDKVVPATSLMTDQDRYLLWRYEFLIAVIYGRQYIVRPSSMLPKSSEFVRDKESGLIIGKPRFTGYFM
;
A
#
# COMPACT_ATOMS: atom_id res chain seq x y z
N MET A 1 -31.19 12.87 -8.79
CA MET A 1 -30.29 11.71 -8.67
C MET A 1 -29.10 12.15 -7.84
N GLU A 2 -29.25 12.04 -6.51
CA GLU A 2 -28.20 12.39 -5.55
C GLU A 2 -27.16 11.27 -5.54
N SER A 3 -25.90 11.61 -5.80
CA SER A 3 -24.79 10.68 -5.66
C SER A 3 -24.55 10.45 -4.16
N MET A 4 -24.78 9.20 -3.72
CA MET A 4 -24.31 8.71 -2.43
C MET A 4 -22.77 8.74 -2.41
N ALA A 5 -22.21 9.89 -2.05
CA ALA A 5 -20.85 9.97 -1.57
C ALA A 5 -20.80 9.18 -0.25
N TRP A 6 -20.19 7.99 -0.29
CA TRP A 6 -19.87 7.21 0.90
C TRP A 6 -18.98 8.05 1.83
N GLN A 7 -19.61 8.81 2.73
CA GLN A 7 -18.90 9.50 3.80
C GLN A 7 -18.37 8.44 4.75
N VAL A 8 -17.08 8.15 4.64
CA VAL A 8 -16.36 7.26 5.55
C VAL A 8 -16.49 7.83 6.96
N PRO A 9 -17.13 7.13 7.92
CA PRO A 9 -17.51 7.70 9.21
C PRO A 9 -16.29 8.21 9.97
N VAL A 10 -16.39 9.40 10.57
CA VAL A 10 -15.29 10.14 11.26
C VAL A 10 -14.46 9.27 12.22
N ARG A 11 -15.08 8.26 12.85
CA ARG A 11 -14.41 7.30 13.74
C ARG A 11 -13.36 6.45 13.03
N THR A 12 -13.63 6.02 11.80
CA THR A 12 -12.71 5.20 11.00
C THR A 12 -11.51 6.00 10.50
N GLN A 13 -11.67 7.31 10.29
CA GLN A 13 -10.55 8.21 9.99
C GLN A 13 -9.59 8.35 11.18
N LYS A 14 -10.10 8.49 12.41
CA LYS A 14 -9.27 8.55 13.63
C LYS A 14 -8.45 7.26 13.85
N ILE A 15 -9.07 6.10 13.61
CA ILE A 15 -8.40 4.80 13.73
C ILE A 15 -7.30 4.70 12.67
N ARG A 16 -7.62 5.01 11.41
CA ARG A 16 -6.66 4.95 10.30
C ARG A 16 -5.45 5.87 10.51
N THR A 17 -5.65 7.08 10.99
CA THR A 17 -4.55 8.01 11.27
C THR A 17 -3.66 7.56 12.43
N TRP A 18 -4.24 6.91 13.45
CA TRP A 18 -3.46 6.28 14.52
C TRP A 18 -2.55 5.16 14.00
N PHE A 19 -3.09 4.26 13.16
CA PHE A 19 -2.31 3.19 12.51
C PHE A 19 -1.22 3.74 11.57
N GLN A 20 -1.45 4.88 10.95
CA GLN A 20 -0.43 5.56 10.14
C GLN A 20 0.69 6.15 11.00
N ARG A 21 0.36 6.78 12.14
CA ARG A 21 1.33 7.36 13.07
C ARG A 21 2.22 6.30 13.71
N ASN A 22 1.65 5.16 14.08
CA ASN A 22 2.34 4.06 14.76
C ASN A 22 2.90 3.00 13.79
N ARG A 23 3.23 3.40 12.56
CA ARG A 23 3.64 2.47 11.49
C ARG A 23 4.86 1.61 11.87
N SER A 24 5.91 2.23 12.41
CA SER A 24 7.17 1.53 12.72
C SER A 24 7.01 0.54 13.88
N THR A 25 6.26 0.92 14.92
CA THR A 25 6.01 0.06 16.08
C THR A 25 5.14 -1.14 15.72
N LEU A 26 4.11 -0.96 14.89
CA LEU A 26 3.26 -2.06 14.42
C LEU A 26 4.01 -3.03 13.50
N LEU A 27 4.91 -2.51 12.65
CA LEU A 27 5.78 -3.35 11.84
C LEU A 27 6.74 -4.16 12.70
N LEU A 28 7.37 -3.52 13.69
CA LEU A 28 8.26 -4.21 14.63
C LEU A 28 7.52 -5.31 15.37
N ALA A 29 6.32 -5.01 15.90
CA ALA A 29 5.49 -5.99 16.58
C ALA A 29 5.11 -7.17 15.68
N SER A 30 4.76 -6.91 14.41
CA SER A 30 4.44 -7.98 13.44
C SER A 30 5.65 -8.85 13.12
N ILE A 31 6.86 -8.27 13.05
CA ILE A 31 8.10 -9.03 12.86
C ILE A 31 8.42 -9.87 14.09
N THR A 32 8.31 -9.29 15.29
CA THR A 32 8.49 -10.03 16.55
C THR A 32 7.54 -11.21 16.62
N ASP A 33 6.29 -11.00 16.21
CA ASP A 33 5.28 -12.04 16.22
C ASP A 33 5.60 -13.20 15.26
N ILE A 34 6.03 -12.89 14.04
CA ILE A 34 6.51 -13.90 13.08
C ILE A 34 7.68 -14.71 13.65
N ILE A 35 8.63 -14.06 14.32
CA ILE A 35 9.78 -14.75 14.95
C ILE A 35 9.28 -15.69 16.06
N VAL A 36 8.32 -15.24 16.88
CA VAL A 36 7.75 -16.06 17.94
C VAL A 36 6.99 -17.26 17.36
N LEU A 37 6.17 -17.07 16.32
CA LEU A 37 5.48 -18.15 15.62
C LEU A 37 6.46 -19.15 14.99
N PHE A 38 7.59 -18.67 14.45
CA PHE A 38 8.66 -19.51 13.92
C PHE A 38 9.30 -20.38 15.00
N MET A 39 9.63 -19.79 16.15
CA MET A 39 10.18 -20.53 17.29
C MET A 39 9.16 -21.53 17.85
N LEU A 40 7.88 -21.16 17.89
CA LEU A 40 6.79 -22.04 18.31
C LEU A 40 6.66 -23.26 17.38
N HIS A 41 6.74 -23.06 16.07
CA HIS A 41 6.71 -24.15 15.09
C HIS A 41 7.89 -25.12 15.26
N ILE A 42 9.11 -24.60 15.48
CA ILE A 42 10.28 -25.42 15.80
C ILE A 42 10.05 -26.21 17.09
N PHE A 43 9.53 -25.57 18.13
CA PHE A 43 9.27 -26.20 19.43
C PHE A 43 8.31 -27.40 19.31
N ILE A 44 7.17 -27.22 18.61
CA ILE A 44 6.18 -28.29 18.40
C ILE A 44 6.76 -29.43 17.54
N SER A 45 7.66 -29.11 16.61
CA SER A 45 8.28 -30.11 15.73
C SER A 45 9.27 -31.03 16.47
N ILE A 46 9.82 -30.57 17.61
CA ILE A 46 10.83 -31.30 18.38
C ILE A 46 10.23 -31.95 19.62
N VAL A 47 9.28 -31.27 20.28
CA VAL A 47 8.74 -31.69 21.57
C VAL A 47 7.37 -32.35 21.37
N PRO A 48 7.19 -33.63 21.74
CA PRO A 48 5.87 -34.25 21.76
C PRO A 48 5.02 -33.54 22.81
N ALA A 49 3.98 -32.85 22.35
CA ALA A 49 3.12 -32.05 23.21
C ALA A 49 1.92 -32.88 23.71
N SER A 50 1.62 -32.74 25.00
CA SER A 50 0.38 -33.27 25.57
C SER A 50 -0.84 -32.50 25.01
N PRO A 51 -2.05 -33.09 25.03
CA PRO A 51 -3.26 -32.43 24.52
C PRO A 51 -3.54 -31.09 25.21
N ALA A 52 -3.25 -30.94 26.51
CA ALA A 52 -3.40 -29.67 27.22
C ALA A 52 -2.43 -28.58 26.72
N ILE A 53 -1.22 -28.97 26.30
CA ILE A 53 -0.24 -28.06 25.70
C ILE A 53 -0.67 -27.70 24.27
N ALA A 54 -1.26 -28.65 23.53
CA ALA A 54 -1.77 -28.43 22.17
C ALA A 54 -2.83 -27.32 22.13
N ASP A 55 -3.82 -27.37 23.02
CA ASP A 55 -4.88 -26.36 23.09
C ASP A 55 -4.32 -24.96 23.39
N LEU A 56 -3.38 -24.88 24.35
CA LEU A 56 -2.73 -23.62 24.70
C LEU A 56 -1.93 -23.04 23.53
N VAL A 57 -1.18 -23.89 22.83
CA VAL A 57 -0.40 -23.53 21.65
C VAL A 57 -1.30 -23.04 20.52
N GLN A 58 -2.45 -23.69 20.29
CA GLN A 58 -3.39 -23.32 19.25
C GLN A 58 -4.04 -21.95 19.53
N VAL A 59 -4.47 -21.70 20.77
CA VAL A 59 -5.03 -20.39 21.18
C VAL A 59 -3.97 -19.30 21.04
N PHE A 60 -2.75 -19.57 21.49
CA PHE A 60 -1.64 -18.62 21.38
C PHE A 60 -1.32 -18.29 19.91
N ALA A 61 -1.23 -19.31 19.05
CA ALA A 61 -1.00 -19.13 17.63
C ALA A 61 -2.13 -18.32 16.96
N LEU A 62 -3.39 -18.56 17.32
CA LEU A 62 -4.53 -17.82 16.79
C LEU A 62 -4.48 -16.34 17.16
N VAL A 63 -4.13 -16.01 18.40
CA VAL A 63 -4.03 -14.63 18.88
C VAL A 63 -2.95 -13.86 18.11
N MET A 64 -1.77 -14.47 17.97
CA MET A 64 -0.64 -13.91 17.23
C MET A 64 -0.99 -13.67 15.77
N VAL A 65 -1.47 -14.71 15.09
CA VAL A 65 -1.87 -14.63 13.70
C VAL A 65 -2.97 -13.58 13.45
N SER A 66 -3.93 -13.45 14.37
CA SER A 66 -4.96 -12.40 14.32
C SER A 66 -4.37 -11.00 14.47
N PHE A 67 -3.36 -10.82 15.31
CA PHE A 67 -2.66 -9.56 15.49
C PHE A 67 -1.96 -9.12 14.19
N ILE A 68 -1.28 -10.03 13.50
CA ILE A 68 -0.68 -9.77 12.18
C ILE A 68 -1.74 -9.35 11.15
N PHE A 69 -2.89 -10.01 11.14
CA PHE A 69 -3.95 -9.67 10.19
C PHE A 69 -4.49 -8.25 10.41
N ILE A 70 -4.74 -7.88 11.67
CA ILE A 70 -5.27 -6.56 12.02
C ILE A 70 -4.28 -5.46 11.64
N THR A 71 -2.96 -5.69 11.67
CA THR A 71 -1.98 -4.67 11.28
C THR A 71 -1.95 -4.42 9.76
N ILE A 72 -2.29 -5.45 8.97
CA ILE A 72 -2.17 -5.44 7.50
C ILE A 72 -3.48 -5.00 6.81
N ILE A 73 -4.65 -5.35 7.34
CA ILE A 73 -5.95 -5.11 6.67
C ILE A 73 -6.20 -3.63 6.31
N TRP A 74 -5.66 -2.70 7.09
CA TRP A 74 -5.83 -1.26 6.88
C TRP A 74 -4.96 -0.68 5.75
N ARG A 75 -4.06 -1.48 5.17
CA ARG A 75 -3.08 -1.04 4.17
C ARG A 75 -3.56 -1.26 2.74
N GLY A 76 -4.43 -2.23 2.51
CA GLY A 76 -5.02 -2.49 1.20
C GLY A 76 -5.63 -3.88 1.08
N VAL A 77 -6.47 -4.07 0.07
CA VAL A 77 -7.17 -5.34 -0.17
C VAL A 77 -6.20 -6.46 -0.59
N MET A 78 -5.26 -6.16 -1.50
CA MET A 78 -4.28 -7.15 -1.98
C MET A 78 -3.38 -7.72 -0.88
N PRO A 79 -2.69 -6.90 -0.06
CA PRO A 79 -1.90 -7.45 1.05
C PRO A 79 -2.77 -8.18 2.07
N ALA A 80 -4.02 -7.77 2.29
CA ALA A 80 -4.94 -8.49 3.18
C ALA A 80 -5.26 -9.91 2.67
N ILE A 81 -5.55 -10.08 1.37
CA ILE A 81 -5.85 -11.40 0.78
C ILE A 81 -4.65 -12.33 0.90
N ILE A 82 -3.45 -11.84 0.53
CA ILE A 82 -2.21 -12.63 0.63
C ILE A 82 -1.92 -13.01 2.08
N CYS A 83 -2.17 -12.07 3.01
CA CYS A 83 -2.02 -12.31 4.44
C CYS A 83 -2.97 -13.41 4.93
N ILE A 84 -4.27 -13.36 4.58
CA ILE A 84 -5.25 -14.39 4.98
C ILE A 84 -4.80 -15.77 4.50
N LEU A 85 -4.36 -15.89 3.25
CA LEU A 85 -3.93 -17.18 2.71
C LEU A 85 -2.70 -17.70 3.49
N GLY A 86 -1.72 -16.85 3.76
CA GLY A 86 -0.53 -17.22 4.52
C GLY A 86 -0.84 -17.61 5.96
N ILE A 87 -1.75 -16.89 6.61
CA ILE A 87 -2.26 -17.14 7.95
C ILE A 87 -2.93 -18.51 8.07
N VAL A 88 -3.81 -18.84 7.14
CA VAL A 88 -4.50 -20.15 7.12
C VAL A 88 -3.48 -21.28 6.99
N LEU A 89 -2.49 -21.13 6.13
CA LEU A 89 -1.42 -22.13 5.94
C LEU A 89 -0.55 -22.30 7.20
N MET A 90 -0.15 -21.19 7.84
CA MET A 90 0.62 -21.23 9.09
C MET A 90 -0.18 -21.84 10.23
N HIS A 91 -1.47 -21.50 10.35
CA HIS A 91 -2.35 -22.05 11.37
C HIS A 91 -2.56 -23.56 11.19
N ASN A 92 -2.85 -24.01 9.95
CA ASN A 92 -2.99 -25.43 9.64
C ASN A 92 -1.73 -26.23 9.95
N SER A 93 -0.55 -25.66 9.65
CA SER A 93 0.73 -26.29 9.98
C SER A 93 0.93 -26.51 11.49
N ILE A 94 0.46 -25.57 12.32
CA ILE A 94 0.55 -25.68 13.78
C ILE A 94 -0.42 -26.74 14.32
N ILE A 95 -1.60 -26.92 13.70
CA ILE A 95 -2.63 -27.84 14.19
C ILE A 95 -2.43 -29.28 13.72
N LEU A 96 -2.01 -29.48 12.46
CA LEU A 96 -1.87 -30.79 11.82
C LEU A 96 -1.13 -31.86 12.68
N PRO A 97 -0.04 -31.54 13.41
CA PRO A 97 0.65 -32.51 14.26
C PRO A 97 -0.18 -33.07 15.43
N PHE A 98 -1.28 -32.40 15.80
CA PHE A 98 -2.13 -32.79 16.92
C PHE A 98 -3.31 -33.68 16.52
N PHE A 99 -3.59 -33.81 15.22
CA PHE A 99 -4.60 -34.75 14.76
C PHE A 99 -4.01 -36.16 14.65
N PRO A 100 -4.74 -37.19 15.10
CA PRO A 100 -4.30 -38.57 14.92
C PRO A 100 -4.13 -38.85 13.42
N PRO A 101 -3.15 -39.69 13.03
CA PRO A 101 -3.07 -40.17 11.65
C PRO A 101 -4.42 -40.80 11.27
N PRO A 102 -4.90 -40.60 10.03
CA PRO A 102 -6.18 -41.14 9.60
C PRO A 102 -6.21 -42.64 9.86
N ASP A 103 -7.29 -43.11 10.51
CA ASP A 103 -7.52 -44.52 10.76
C ASP A 103 -7.32 -45.32 9.46
N PRO A 104 -6.69 -46.51 9.51
CA PRO A 104 -6.45 -47.35 8.33
C PRO A 104 -7.73 -47.87 7.64
N VAL A 105 -8.92 -47.45 8.10
CA VAL A 105 -10.24 -47.87 7.61
C VAL A 105 -10.75 -46.98 6.46
N PHE A 106 -10.11 -45.83 6.18
CA PHE A 106 -10.45 -45.06 4.99
C PHE A 106 -9.99 -45.79 3.71
N PRO A 107 -10.86 -45.93 2.69
CA PRO A 107 -10.56 -46.80 1.56
C PRO A 107 -9.33 -46.30 0.78
N GLU A 108 -8.41 -47.23 0.53
CA GLU A 108 -7.12 -47.14 -0.18
C GLU A 108 -7.16 -46.46 -1.57
N PHE A 109 -8.30 -45.95 -2.02
CA PHE A 109 -8.48 -45.44 -3.38
C PHE A 109 -7.71 -44.13 -3.66
N PHE A 110 -7.35 -43.36 -2.62
CA PHE A 110 -6.60 -42.09 -2.78
C PHE A 110 -5.09 -42.20 -2.52
N TYR A 111 -4.63 -43.29 -1.87
CA TYR A 111 -3.22 -43.48 -1.55
C TYR A 111 -2.74 -44.78 -2.17
N GLY A 112 -2.19 -44.68 -3.38
CA GLY A 112 -1.56 -45.78 -4.09
C GLY A 112 -0.50 -46.48 -3.21
N GLN A 113 -0.87 -47.65 -2.71
CA GLN A 113 -0.05 -48.84 -2.50
C GLN A 113 1.41 -48.59 -2.05
N ARG A 114 1.64 -48.32 -0.76
CA ARG A 114 2.90 -48.69 -0.08
C ARG A 114 2.63 -49.19 1.35
N LEU A 115 2.80 -50.50 1.52
CA LEU A 115 2.70 -51.27 2.77
C LEU A 115 3.81 -50.94 3.81
N THR A 116 3.94 -49.68 4.21
CA THR A 116 4.77 -49.24 5.36
C THR A 116 4.06 -48.14 6.15
N SER A 117 2.76 -48.34 6.42
CA SER A 117 1.75 -47.28 6.62
C SER A 117 2.03 -46.28 7.74
N ASP A 118 2.54 -46.70 8.89
CA ASP A 118 2.56 -45.79 10.06
C ASP A 118 3.76 -44.81 10.03
N ALA A 119 4.91 -45.28 9.55
CA ALA A 119 6.10 -44.44 9.35
C ALA A 119 5.97 -43.57 8.09
N SER A 120 5.37 -44.08 7.02
CA SER A 120 5.18 -43.32 5.77
C SER A 120 4.09 -42.25 5.90
N ALA A 121 3.00 -42.53 6.61
CA ALA A 121 1.97 -41.53 6.91
C ALA A 121 2.51 -40.41 7.80
N SER A 122 3.24 -40.72 8.87
CA SER A 122 3.88 -39.69 9.74
C SER A 122 4.94 -38.86 9.01
N VAL A 123 5.71 -39.47 8.10
CA VAL A 123 6.63 -38.74 7.21
C VAL A 123 5.86 -37.84 6.24
N SER A 124 4.73 -38.27 5.69
CA SER A 124 3.91 -37.43 4.79
C SER A 124 3.27 -36.24 5.50
N VAL A 125 2.80 -36.42 6.75
CA VAL A 125 2.21 -35.36 7.57
C VAL A 125 3.27 -34.34 7.98
N SER A 126 4.45 -34.79 8.43
CA SER A 126 5.54 -33.87 8.81
C SER A 126 6.06 -33.04 7.63
N VAL A 127 6.18 -33.64 6.44
CA VAL A 127 6.52 -32.91 5.21
C VAL A 127 5.43 -31.90 4.84
N ALA A 128 4.15 -32.29 4.92
CA ALA A 128 3.05 -31.38 4.67
C ALA A 128 3.04 -30.21 5.66
N VAL A 129 3.24 -30.47 6.96
CA VAL A 129 3.34 -29.47 8.03
C VAL A 129 4.43 -28.44 7.71
N GLN A 130 5.62 -28.89 7.33
CA GLN A 130 6.72 -28.00 6.97
C GLN A 130 6.40 -27.16 5.73
N MET A 131 5.89 -27.78 4.66
CA MET A 131 5.53 -27.08 3.42
C MET A 131 4.48 -26.00 3.65
N HIS A 132 3.42 -26.31 4.40
CA HIS A 132 2.37 -25.35 4.75
C HIS A 132 2.95 -24.19 5.58
N PHE A 133 3.85 -24.47 6.52
CA PHE A 133 4.47 -23.44 7.34
C PHE A 133 5.31 -22.47 6.52
N PHE A 134 6.27 -22.98 5.74
CA PHE A 134 7.19 -22.15 4.97
C PHE A 134 6.49 -21.38 3.87
N LEU A 135 5.52 -22.00 3.19
CA LEU A 135 4.70 -21.31 2.20
C LEU A 135 3.89 -20.18 2.86
N GLY A 136 3.24 -20.47 3.99
CA GLY A 136 2.49 -19.48 4.75
C GLY A 136 3.36 -18.31 5.22
N LEU A 137 4.56 -18.61 5.74
CA LEU A 137 5.55 -17.63 6.16
C LEU A 137 5.96 -16.71 5.00
N ILE A 138 6.29 -17.28 3.84
CA ILE A 138 6.67 -16.50 2.65
C ILE A 138 5.52 -15.58 2.23
N MET A 139 4.28 -16.06 2.25
CA MET A 139 3.11 -15.27 1.90
C MET A 139 2.85 -14.14 2.89
N VAL A 140 2.97 -14.38 4.19
CA VAL A 140 2.86 -13.33 5.22
C VAL A 140 3.98 -12.29 5.03
N VAL A 141 5.22 -12.70 4.77
CA VAL A 141 6.33 -11.77 4.49
C VAL A 141 6.03 -10.94 3.24
N PHE A 142 5.58 -11.54 2.15
CA PHE A 142 5.18 -10.80 0.94
C PHE A 142 4.03 -9.83 1.20
N SER A 143 3.06 -10.21 2.03
CA SER A 143 1.97 -9.33 2.43
C SER A 143 2.46 -8.10 3.20
N ILE A 144 3.47 -8.25 4.07
CA ILE A 144 4.10 -7.15 4.79
C ILE A 144 4.88 -6.26 3.82
N ILE A 145 5.66 -6.83 2.90
CA ILE A 145 6.44 -6.06 1.92
C ILE A 145 5.49 -5.23 1.04
N THR A 146 4.42 -5.84 0.52
CA THR A 146 3.42 -5.13 -0.31
C THR A 146 2.64 -4.08 0.49
N ALA A 147 2.36 -4.32 1.77
CA ALA A 147 1.66 -3.37 2.65
C ALA A 147 2.53 -2.16 3.07
N TYR A 148 3.83 -2.37 3.33
CA TYR A 148 4.71 -1.35 3.89
C TYR A 148 5.66 -0.73 2.87
N ARG A 149 6.02 -1.42 1.80
CA ARG A 149 6.93 -0.91 0.78
C ARG A 149 6.55 -1.42 -0.62
N PRO A 150 5.36 -1.03 -1.11
CA PRO A 150 4.87 -1.50 -2.42
C PRO A 150 5.78 -1.05 -3.58
N SER A 151 6.63 -0.02 -3.37
CA SER A 151 7.62 0.45 -4.33
C SER A 151 8.68 -0.55 -4.74
N ILE A 152 8.86 -1.67 -4.02
CA ILE A 152 9.74 -2.76 -4.45
C ILE A 152 9.18 -3.49 -5.69
N PHE A 153 7.85 -3.57 -5.81
CA PHE A 153 7.18 -4.29 -6.90
C PHE A 153 6.80 -3.39 -8.08
N PHE A 154 7.01 -2.09 -7.97
CA PHE A 154 6.71 -1.17 -9.05
C PHE A 154 7.90 -1.05 -10.01
N THR A 155 7.61 -1.25 -11.29
CA THR A 155 8.55 -0.96 -12.36
C THR A 155 8.81 0.55 -12.42
N LYS A 156 10.02 0.94 -12.83
CA LYS A 156 10.49 2.34 -12.87
C LYS A 156 9.65 3.26 -13.78
N ASN A 157 8.77 2.68 -14.59
CA ASN A 157 7.95 3.34 -15.61
C ASN A 157 6.46 3.41 -15.22
N ARG A 158 6.16 3.72 -13.95
CA ARG A 158 4.78 3.99 -13.53
C ARG A 158 4.28 5.27 -14.22
N PRO A 159 3.04 5.31 -14.76
CA PRO A 159 2.43 6.57 -15.12
C PRO A 159 2.37 7.45 -13.87
N VAL A 160 3.02 8.61 -13.98
CA VAL A 160 3.09 9.61 -12.91
C VAL A 160 1.65 9.96 -12.53
N SER A 161 1.33 9.93 -11.23
CA SER A 161 -0.01 10.32 -10.81
C SER A 161 -0.26 11.76 -11.25
N SER A 162 -1.51 12.13 -11.58
CA SER A 162 -1.83 13.50 -11.99
C SER A 162 -1.44 14.56 -10.96
N GLU A 163 -1.17 14.18 -9.71
CA GLU A 163 -0.65 15.06 -8.66
C GLU A 163 0.89 15.16 -8.68
N ASP A 164 1.59 14.07 -9.02
CA ASP A 164 3.05 14.04 -9.13
C ASP A 164 3.56 14.75 -10.40
N GLU A 165 2.76 14.87 -11.46
CA GLU A 165 3.13 15.58 -12.69
C GLU A 165 3.47 17.05 -12.40
N TRP A 166 2.66 17.69 -11.55
CA TRP A 166 2.89 19.07 -11.09
C TRP A 166 4.09 19.21 -10.17
N SER A 167 4.52 18.15 -9.48
CA SER A 167 5.67 18.22 -8.57
C SER A 167 7.02 18.39 -9.29
N SER A 168 7.04 18.14 -10.60
CA SER A 168 8.25 18.27 -11.44
C SER A 168 8.63 19.73 -11.75
N TYR A 169 7.68 20.65 -11.65
CA TYR A 169 7.88 22.04 -12.01
C TYR A 169 8.26 22.91 -10.79
N PRO A 170 9.27 23.78 -10.89
CA PRO A 170 9.61 24.70 -9.82
C PRO A 170 8.49 25.72 -9.58
N THR A 171 8.21 26.02 -8.31
CA THR A 171 7.21 27.03 -7.94
C THR A 171 7.80 28.44 -8.05
N TRP A 172 7.09 29.35 -8.71
CA TRP A 172 7.41 30.77 -8.73
C TRP A 172 6.90 31.44 -7.45
N TYR A 173 7.76 32.23 -6.82
CA TYR A 173 7.39 33.10 -5.71
C TYR A 173 7.58 34.56 -6.10
N ASP A 174 6.69 35.44 -5.63
CA ASP A 174 6.70 36.87 -5.98
C ASP A 174 7.99 37.60 -5.55
N ASN A 175 8.79 36.98 -4.68
CA ASN A 175 10.02 37.53 -4.10
C ASN A 175 11.31 36.89 -4.63
N VAL A 176 11.27 36.12 -5.72
CA VAL A 176 12.47 35.49 -6.27
C VAL A 176 13.38 36.56 -6.89
N LYS A 177 14.48 36.87 -6.20
CA LYS A 177 15.58 37.66 -6.78
C LYS A 177 16.24 36.83 -7.87
N LEU A 178 15.96 37.15 -9.13
CA LEU A 178 16.57 36.51 -10.28
C LEU A 178 18.07 36.83 -10.30
N ALA A 179 18.92 35.81 -10.22
CA ALA A 179 20.38 35.94 -10.20
C ALA A 179 21.01 36.36 -11.56
N GLY A 180 20.24 36.98 -12.46
CA GLY A 180 20.63 37.21 -13.85
C GLY A 180 20.59 38.67 -14.31
N GLY A 181 20.41 39.65 -13.42
CA GLY A 181 20.39 41.08 -13.81
C GLY A 181 19.18 41.49 -14.66
N PHE A 182 18.15 40.65 -14.75
CA PHE A 182 16.90 40.96 -15.45
C PHE A 182 16.13 42.07 -14.72
N THR A 183 15.85 43.17 -15.42
CA THR A 183 15.17 44.37 -14.90
C THR A 183 13.76 44.53 -15.51
N ASP A 184 13.07 43.41 -15.74
CA ASP A 184 11.71 43.49 -16.27
C ASP A 184 10.73 44.04 -15.25
N LYS A 185 9.82 44.89 -15.72
CA LYS A 185 8.68 45.35 -14.93
C LYS A 185 7.80 44.15 -14.59
N VAL A 186 7.56 43.98 -13.30
CA VAL A 186 6.65 42.94 -12.79
C VAL A 186 5.21 43.45 -12.93
N VAL A 187 4.35 42.62 -13.51
CA VAL A 187 2.93 42.89 -13.75
C VAL A 187 2.08 41.75 -13.18
N PRO A 188 0.80 42.01 -12.83
CA PRO A 188 -0.09 40.94 -12.39
C PRO A 188 -0.24 39.86 -13.46
N ALA A 189 -0.27 38.58 -13.06
CA ALA A 189 -0.48 37.46 -13.98
C ALA A 189 -1.72 37.64 -14.88
N THR A 190 -2.80 38.20 -14.33
CA THR A 190 -4.04 38.52 -15.05
C THR A 190 -3.83 39.48 -16.23
N SER A 191 -2.84 40.38 -16.17
CA SER A 191 -2.57 41.35 -17.24
C SER A 191 -1.95 40.72 -18.49
N LEU A 192 -1.30 39.56 -18.34
CA LEU A 192 -0.66 38.79 -19.43
C LEU A 192 -1.62 37.76 -20.07
N MET A 193 -2.84 37.66 -19.54
CA MET A 193 -3.86 36.71 -19.98
C MET A 193 -4.87 37.35 -20.91
N THR A 194 -5.48 36.53 -21.78
CA THR A 194 -6.64 36.97 -22.59
C THR A 194 -7.90 37.02 -21.73
N ASP A 195 -8.95 37.69 -22.21
CA ASP A 195 -10.20 37.79 -21.45
C ASP A 195 -10.90 36.44 -21.24
N GLN A 196 -10.73 35.50 -22.17
CA GLN A 196 -11.22 34.12 -22.03
C GLN A 196 -10.52 33.38 -20.90
N ASP A 197 -9.18 33.52 -20.82
CA ASP A 197 -8.40 32.89 -19.75
C ASP A 197 -8.77 33.48 -18.38
N ARG A 198 -8.97 34.81 -18.32
CA ARG A 198 -9.36 35.50 -17.09
C ARG A 198 -10.69 34.96 -16.54
N TYR A 199 -11.63 34.64 -17.44
CA TYR A 199 -12.90 34.04 -17.06
C TYR A 199 -12.74 32.63 -16.48
N LEU A 200 -11.71 31.87 -16.88
CA LEU A 200 -11.47 30.50 -16.44
C LEU A 200 -10.53 30.39 -15.24
N LEU A 201 -9.94 31.51 -14.77
CA LEU A 201 -9.01 31.53 -13.63
C LEU A 201 -9.55 30.85 -12.37
N TRP A 202 -10.86 30.96 -12.11
CA TRP A 202 -11.48 30.35 -10.93
C TRP A 202 -11.38 28.82 -10.91
N ARG A 203 -11.19 28.17 -12.07
CA ARG A 203 -11.05 26.72 -12.20
C ARG A 203 -9.70 26.22 -11.76
N TYR A 204 -8.66 27.07 -11.79
CA TYR A 204 -7.28 26.67 -11.58
C TYR A 204 -6.76 27.09 -10.21
N GLU A 205 -6.06 26.18 -9.54
CA GLU A 205 -5.26 26.49 -8.34
C GLU A 205 -3.90 27.05 -8.73
N PHE A 206 -3.30 26.47 -9.79
CA PHE A 206 -2.02 26.88 -10.33
C PHE A 206 -2.01 26.82 -11.86
N LEU A 207 -1.13 27.60 -12.47
CA LEU A 207 -0.95 27.71 -13.92
C LEU A 207 0.52 27.49 -14.27
N ILE A 208 0.80 27.05 -15.50
CA ILE A 208 2.18 26.95 -16.00
C ILE A 208 2.52 28.22 -16.79
N ALA A 209 3.58 28.90 -16.36
CA ALA A 209 4.15 30.03 -17.09
C ALA A 209 5.61 29.79 -17.45
N VAL A 210 6.01 30.20 -18.64
CA VAL A 210 7.40 30.28 -19.07
C VAL A 210 7.94 31.64 -18.64
N ILE A 211 8.90 31.61 -17.72
CA ILE A 211 9.58 32.79 -17.20
C ILE A 211 11.07 32.64 -17.55
N TYR A 212 11.63 33.55 -18.34
CA TYR A 212 13.02 33.48 -18.85
C TYR A 212 13.41 32.13 -19.47
N GLY A 213 12.51 31.54 -20.25
CA GLY A 213 12.76 30.27 -20.94
C GLY A 213 12.66 29.01 -20.06
N ARG A 214 12.21 29.13 -18.81
CA ARG A 214 11.94 27.99 -17.92
C ARG A 214 10.47 27.96 -17.50
N GLN A 215 9.90 26.76 -17.41
CA GLN A 215 8.51 26.55 -16.97
C GLN A 215 8.44 26.55 -15.44
N TYR A 216 7.52 27.36 -14.91
CA TYR A 216 7.24 27.48 -13.49
C TYR A 216 5.76 27.26 -13.21
N ILE A 217 5.47 26.74 -12.02
CA ILE A 217 4.11 26.73 -11.45
C ILE A 217 3.87 28.05 -10.75
N VAL A 218 2.77 28.68 -11.12
CA VAL A 218 2.44 30.05 -10.76
C VAL A 218 1.01 30.11 -10.23
N ARG A 219 0.77 30.92 -9.20
CA ARG A 219 -0.59 31.19 -8.73
C ARG A 219 -1.27 32.22 -9.65
N PRO A 220 -2.58 32.08 -9.95
CA PRO A 220 -3.34 33.08 -10.71
C PRO A 220 -3.19 34.55 -10.22
N SER A 221 -2.95 34.74 -8.92
CA SER A 221 -2.83 36.06 -8.28
C SER A 221 -1.39 36.59 -8.20
N SER A 222 -0.40 35.85 -8.69
CA SER A 222 1.01 36.22 -8.52
C SER A 222 1.44 37.34 -9.46
N MET A 223 2.61 37.89 -9.17
CA MET A 223 3.27 38.92 -9.94
C MET A 223 4.34 38.29 -10.83
N LEU A 224 4.27 38.54 -12.14
CA LEU A 224 5.11 37.94 -13.16
C LEU A 224 5.87 39.01 -13.96
N PRO A 225 7.11 38.74 -14.40
CA PRO A 225 7.77 39.59 -15.38
C PRO A 225 6.93 39.76 -16.65
N LYS A 226 6.89 40.97 -17.22
CA LYS A 226 6.12 41.25 -18.46
C LYS A 226 6.50 40.34 -19.64
N SER A 227 7.72 39.82 -19.66
CA SER A 227 8.24 38.88 -20.65
C SER A 227 7.74 37.44 -20.49
N SER A 228 6.92 37.16 -19.46
CA SER A 228 6.43 35.81 -19.19
C SER A 228 5.25 35.45 -20.09
N GLU A 229 5.19 34.18 -20.50
CA GLU A 229 4.11 33.65 -21.33
C GLU A 229 3.45 32.46 -20.65
N PHE A 230 2.13 32.35 -20.73
CA PHE A 230 1.41 31.18 -20.21
C PHE A 230 1.44 30.05 -21.24
N VAL A 231 1.67 28.83 -20.75
CA VAL A 231 1.63 27.64 -21.60
C VAL A 231 0.17 27.33 -21.92
N ARG A 232 -0.13 27.21 -23.21
CA ARG A 232 -1.44 26.88 -23.73
C ARG A 232 -1.42 25.51 -24.39
N ASP A 233 -2.54 24.83 -24.30
CA ASP A 233 -2.77 23.61 -25.06
C ASP A 233 -2.86 23.94 -26.56
N LYS A 234 -2.25 23.09 -27.38
CA LYS A 234 -2.13 23.31 -28.83
C LYS A 234 -3.45 23.09 -29.56
N GLU A 235 -4.33 22.26 -29.00
CA GLU A 235 -5.62 21.91 -29.61
C GLU A 235 -6.73 22.86 -29.16
N SER A 236 -6.86 23.08 -27.84
CA SER A 236 -7.92 23.93 -27.28
C SER A 236 -7.56 25.42 -27.17
N GLY A 237 -6.27 25.78 -27.24
CA GLY A 237 -5.80 27.15 -27.01
C GLY A 237 -5.95 27.64 -25.56
N LEU A 238 -6.44 26.79 -24.66
CA LEU A 238 -6.69 27.09 -23.26
C LEU A 238 -5.39 27.01 -22.44
N ILE A 239 -5.33 27.77 -21.35
CA ILE A 239 -4.19 27.71 -20.42
C ILE A 239 -4.15 26.35 -19.73
N ILE A 240 -2.94 25.79 -19.65
CA ILE A 240 -2.67 24.57 -18.90
C ILE A 240 -2.42 24.92 -17.44
N GLY A 241 -3.21 24.33 -16.55
CA GLY A 241 -3.14 24.59 -15.12
C GLY A 241 -3.70 23.44 -14.28
N LYS A 242 -3.27 23.40 -13.02
CA LYS A 242 -3.76 22.45 -12.04
C LYS A 242 -5.17 22.89 -11.61
N PRO A 243 -6.21 22.06 -11.78
CA PRO A 243 -7.55 22.45 -11.37
C PRO A 243 -7.66 22.53 -9.85
N ARG A 244 -8.41 23.50 -9.35
CA ARG A 244 -8.71 23.70 -7.92
C ARG A 244 -9.67 22.65 -7.38
N PHE A 245 -10.52 22.12 -8.25
CA PHE A 245 -11.49 21.08 -7.92
C PHE A 245 -11.24 19.89 -8.83
N THR A 246 -10.63 18.83 -8.29
CA THR A 246 -10.54 17.53 -8.95
C THR A 246 -11.91 16.86 -8.87
N GLY A 247 -12.75 17.01 -9.91
CA GLY A 247 -13.93 16.15 -10.04
C GLY A 247 -15.21 16.71 -10.67
N TYR A 248 -15.21 17.85 -11.37
CA TYR A 248 -16.48 18.36 -11.90
C TYR A 248 -16.63 18.54 -13.41
N PHE A 249 -15.58 18.43 -14.23
CA PHE A 249 -15.75 18.54 -15.69
C PHE A 249 -14.68 17.69 -16.39
N MET A 250 -15.07 16.47 -16.81
CA MET A 250 -14.57 15.85 -18.04
C MET A 250 -15.32 16.49 -19.22
#